data_AF-A0A7J2IP69-F1
#
_entry.id   AF-A0A7J2IP69-F1
#
_cell.length_a   1.000
_cell.length_b   1.000
_cell.length_c   1.000
_cell.angle_alpha   90.00
_cell.angle_beta   90.00
_cell.angle_gamma   90.00
#
_symmetry.space_group_name_H-M   'P 1'
#
loop_
_entity.id
_entity.type
_entity.pdbx_description
1 polymer ?
#
loop_
_entity_poly.entity_id
_entity_poly.type
_entity_poly.pdbx_seq_one_letter_code
_entity_poly.pdbx_strand_id
1 'polypeptide(L)'
;MKIIGKIVETEVPRFKHRWFGVLEVAYKKQRYRLYMSGTIAQWFIEGETVEVRTLNKGKKDKKTSTTILDFDDYELYRLWKGERIKVWPVFAKELTHPRPDPLTGKILYEYKIKAREAVFESDFEAIASLEQYHYASKEEIVAIWRCEKCGKFIEANTRPTCPKCKSSKDVHILEIRGSTPASRFLVLELLERKPYEPKIVSYVRVDPPVPSMHRRIEENGKISVERNIREKVFEEDWFHPVFWPEKIAKEKMAKLRKEFGNRIAIRKIWEDVKWEALKQCETAVSRIARVVVHPDYRADGLGSLSAKIAVEWIAERAVPEMKKRKHMVEVIAQMARAHPFFEKIGFKYVWDTAGGRPVLYYPITERAREKLEFFLKNDKHASKHGGVLFRSRYGKVDVLKGPIEIVNMTKKYESELDLEKLP
;
A
#
# COMPACT_ATOMS: atom_id res chain seq x y z
N MET A 1 -14.83 -1.84 -28.43
CA MET A 1 -14.52 -0.62 -29.22
C MET A 1 -13.41 0.17 -28.51
N LYS A 2 -12.48 0.78 -29.24
CA LYS A 2 -11.41 1.62 -28.64
C LYS A 2 -11.77 3.10 -28.74
N ILE A 3 -11.69 3.80 -27.62
CA ILE A 3 -12.05 5.21 -27.45
C ILE A 3 -10.82 5.93 -26.88
N ILE A 4 -10.42 7.05 -27.46
CA ILE A 4 -9.42 7.96 -26.88
C ILE A 4 -10.14 9.25 -26.56
N GLY A 5 -10.45 9.46 -25.28
CA GLY A 5 -11.28 10.55 -24.81
C GLY A 5 -10.57 11.42 -23.79
N LYS A 6 -11.21 12.55 -23.44
CA LYS A 6 -10.75 13.44 -22.37
C LYS A 6 -11.63 13.30 -21.14
N ILE A 7 -11.04 13.35 -19.97
CA ILE A 7 -11.76 13.38 -18.70
C ILE A 7 -12.46 14.73 -18.58
N VAL A 8 -13.77 14.71 -18.39
CA VAL A 8 -14.58 15.94 -18.21
C VAL A 8 -14.84 16.19 -16.74
N GLU A 9 -15.11 15.11 -16.00
CA GLU A 9 -15.47 15.18 -14.60
C GLU A 9 -15.02 13.91 -13.90
N THR A 10 -14.57 14.06 -12.66
CA THR A 10 -14.25 12.93 -11.78
C THR A 10 -15.13 13.06 -10.55
N GLU A 11 -16.21 12.27 -10.50
CA GLU A 11 -17.13 12.27 -9.37
C GLU A 11 -16.72 11.16 -8.40
N VAL A 12 -16.16 11.56 -7.26
CA VAL A 12 -15.95 10.68 -6.12
C VAL A 12 -16.92 11.13 -5.03
N PRO A 13 -18.03 10.40 -4.79
CA PRO A 13 -19.04 10.82 -3.84
C PRO A 13 -18.40 11.09 -2.48
N ARG A 14 -18.63 12.29 -1.93
CA ARG A 14 -17.96 12.79 -0.71
C ARG A 14 -18.20 11.94 0.55
N PHE A 15 -19.16 11.02 0.47
CA PHE A 15 -19.52 10.11 1.53
C PHE A 15 -18.88 8.71 1.37
N LYS A 16 -18.50 8.29 0.16
CA LYS A 16 -18.10 6.90 -0.21
C LYS A 16 -16.63 6.75 -0.61
N HIS A 17 -15.81 7.74 -0.26
CA HIS A 17 -14.55 8.16 -0.88
C HIS A 17 -13.49 7.13 -1.32
N ARG A 18 -13.55 5.85 -0.93
CA ARG A 18 -12.56 4.85 -1.34
C ARG A 18 -13.11 3.78 -2.27
N TRP A 19 -14.36 3.34 -2.09
CA TRP A 19 -14.82 2.08 -2.72
C TRP A 19 -15.50 2.29 -4.06
N PHE A 20 -16.09 3.47 -4.29
CA PHE A 20 -16.81 3.78 -5.51
C PHE A 20 -16.44 5.18 -6.03
N GLY A 21 -16.13 5.24 -7.31
CA GLY A 21 -15.87 6.47 -8.05
C GLY A 21 -16.40 6.35 -9.47
N VAL A 22 -16.73 7.49 -10.04
CA VAL A 22 -17.21 7.62 -11.42
C VAL A 22 -16.27 8.52 -12.19
N LEU A 23 -15.79 8.03 -13.32
CA LEU A 23 -14.99 8.82 -14.25
C LEU A 23 -15.82 9.13 -15.50
N GLU A 24 -16.04 10.42 -15.79
CA GLU A 24 -16.69 10.85 -17.03
C GLU A 24 -15.65 11.13 -18.12
N VAL A 25 -15.76 10.40 -19.23
CA VAL A 25 -14.89 10.54 -20.40
C VAL A 25 -15.72 11.05 -21.58
N ALA A 26 -15.34 12.21 -22.12
CA ALA A 26 -15.90 12.72 -23.37
C ALA A 26 -15.12 12.18 -24.57
N TYR A 27 -15.88 11.70 -25.55
CA TYR A 27 -15.37 11.31 -26.85
C TYR A 27 -16.35 11.73 -27.94
N LYS A 28 -15.88 12.55 -28.89
CA LYS A 28 -16.73 13.18 -29.92
C LYS A 28 -17.91 13.91 -29.25
N LYS A 29 -19.15 13.62 -29.65
CA LYS A 29 -20.39 14.18 -29.08
C LYS A 29 -21.03 13.29 -28.01
N GLN A 30 -20.30 12.30 -27.47
CA GLN A 30 -20.81 11.34 -26.49
C GLN A 30 -20.03 11.39 -25.18
N ARG A 31 -20.71 11.08 -24.08
CA ARG A 31 -20.10 10.92 -22.75
C ARG A 31 -20.15 9.46 -22.32
N TYR A 32 -19.08 9.01 -21.68
CA TYR A 32 -18.95 7.67 -21.11
C TYR A 32 -18.75 7.80 -19.60
N ARG A 33 -19.64 7.21 -18.81
CA ARG A 33 -19.52 7.11 -17.35
C ARG A 33 -18.92 5.76 -17.00
N LEU A 34 -17.73 5.75 -16.43
CA LEU A 34 -17.00 4.55 -16.06
C LEU A 34 -17.11 4.34 -14.55
N TYR A 35 -17.68 3.21 -14.11
CA TYR A 35 -17.71 2.84 -12.70
C TYR A 35 -16.42 2.12 -12.29
N MET A 36 -15.77 2.61 -11.23
CA MET A 36 -14.52 2.06 -10.71
C MET A 36 -14.37 2.30 -9.20
N SER A 37 -13.26 1.84 -8.62
CA SER A 37 -12.92 2.16 -7.24
C SER A 37 -12.59 3.65 -7.06
N GLY A 38 -13.09 4.26 -5.98
CA GLY A 38 -12.79 5.65 -5.62
C GLY A 38 -11.29 5.91 -5.39
N THR A 39 -10.57 4.91 -4.86
CA THR A 39 -9.10 4.96 -4.68
C THR A 39 -8.32 5.13 -5.97
N ILE A 40 -8.90 4.71 -7.10
CA ILE A 40 -8.32 4.85 -8.44
C ILE A 40 -8.82 6.13 -9.09
N ALA A 41 -10.13 6.39 -9.02
CA ALA A 41 -10.76 7.56 -9.62
C ALA A 41 -10.11 8.88 -9.13
N GLN A 42 -9.77 8.98 -7.84
CA GLN A 42 -9.15 10.18 -7.24
C GLN A 42 -7.81 10.61 -7.88
N TRP A 43 -7.13 9.73 -8.62
CA TRP A 43 -5.84 10.03 -9.25
C TRP A 43 -5.95 10.72 -10.60
N PHE A 44 -7.15 10.76 -11.18
CA PHE A 44 -7.40 11.39 -12.47
C PHE A 44 -7.67 12.88 -12.32
N ILE A 45 -7.30 13.64 -13.35
CA ILE A 45 -7.46 15.08 -13.42
C ILE A 45 -8.31 15.41 -14.64
N GLU A 46 -9.20 16.38 -14.50
CA GLU A 46 -9.98 16.90 -15.62
C GLU A 46 -9.06 17.41 -16.74
N GLY A 47 -9.45 17.15 -17.98
CA GLY A 47 -8.66 17.44 -19.18
C GLY A 47 -7.65 16.37 -19.58
N GLU A 48 -7.35 15.40 -18.71
CA GLU A 48 -6.45 14.29 -19.05
C GLU A 48 -6.99 13.40 -20.17
N THR A 49 -6.08 12.83 -20.95
CA THR A 49 -6.45 11.90 -22.02
C THR A 49 -6.37 10.46 -21.52
N VAL A 50 -7.41 9.69 -21.83
CA VAL A 50 -7.51 8.27 -21.47
C VAL A 50 -7.92 7.44 -22.67
N GLU A 51 -7.44 6.21 -22.71
CA GLU A 51 -7.88 5.20 -23.66
C GLU A 51 -8.84 4.24 -22.94
N VAL A 52 -10.08 4.16 -23.42
CA VAL A 52 -11.10 3.24 -22.93
C VAL A 52 -11.33 2.17 -24.00
N ARG A 53 -11.16 0.90 -23.63
CA ARG A 53 -11.53 -0.24 -24.47
C ARG A 53 -12.82 -0.83 -23.93
N THR A 54 -13.92 -0.66 -24.65
CA THR A 54 -15.19 -1.29 -24.27
C THR A 54 -15.17 -2.77 -24.63
N LEU A 55 -15.52 -3.60 -23.64
CA LEU A 55 -15.69 -5.04 -23.74
C LEU A 55 -17.15 -5.38 -24.04
N ASN A 56 -18.09 -4.77 -23.29
CA ASN A 56 -19.53 -4.98 -23.45
C ASN A 56 -20.25 -3.71 -23.93
N LYS A 57 -21.49 -3.88 -24.41
CA LYS A 57 -22.39 -2.77 -24.72
C LYS A 57 -22.98 -2.25 -23.41
N GLY A 58 -22.35 -1.23 -22.85
CA GLY A 58 -22.83 -0.54 -21.64
C GLY A 58 -24.26 0.00 -21.76
N LYS A 59 -24.84 0.38 -20.62
CA LYS A 59 -26.22 0.90 -20.53
C LYS A 59 -26.26 2.33 -21.08
N LYS A 60 -27.12 2.58 -22.07
CA LYS A 60 -27.34 3.94 -22.60
C LYS A 60 -28.42 4.65 -21.82
N ASP A 61 -28.09 5.81 -21.27
CA ASP A 61 -29.09 6.75 -20.78
C ASP A 61 -29.65 7.56 -21.97
N LYS A 62 -30.91 7.27 -22.32
CA LYS A 62 -31.61 7.91 -23.44
C LYS A 62 -31.82 9.42 -23.23
N LYS A 63 -31.78 9.93 -22.00
CA LYS A 63 -32.01 11.35 -21.70
C LYS A 63 -30.76 12.21 -21.86
N THR A 64 -29.57 11.65 -21.62
CA THR A 64 -28.32 12.43 -21.56
C THR A 64 -27.31 12.08 -22.65
N SER A 65 -27.64 11.15 -23.56
CA SER A 65 -26.69 10.59 -24.55
C SER A 65 -25.41 10.02 -23.90
N THR A 66 -25.53 9.56 -22.66
CA THR A 66 -24.42 9.02 -21.86
C THR A 66 -24.44 7.50 -21.92
N THR A 67 -23.28 6.89 -22.14
CA THR A 67 -23.10 5.44 -22.03
C THR A 67 -22.45 5.12 -20.69
N ILE A 68 -23.13 4.33 -19.87
CA ILE A 68 -22.65 3.87 -18.57
C ILE A 68 -22.00 2.51 -18.77
N LEU A 69 -20.73 2.39 -18.37
CA LEU A 69 -19.96 1.16 -18.39
C LEU A 69 -19.74 0.71 -16.95
N ASP A 70 -20.22 -0.50 -16.64
CA ASP A 70 -20.04 -1.13 -15.33
C ASP A 70 -18.61 -1.66 -15.18
N PHE A 71 -18.27 -2.17 -13.98
CA PHE A 71 -16.91 -2.58 -13.63
C PHE A 71 -16.26 -3.57 -14.64
N ASP A 72 -17.02 -4.50 -15.20
CA ASP A 72 -16.49 -5.52 -16.11
C ASP A 72 -16.67 -5.18 -17.60
N ASP A 73 -17.25 -4.01 -17.91
CA ASP A 73 -17.61 -3.65 -19.27
C ASP A 73 -16.46 -2.98 -20.05
N TYR A 74 -15.33 -2.70 -19.41
CA TYR A 74 -14.25 -1.93 -20.03
C TYR A 74 -12.85 -2.21 -19.46
N GLU A 75 -11.85 -1.87 -20.25
CA GLU A 75 -10.47 -1.65 -19.81
C GLU A 75 -10.14 -0.16 -19.91
N LEU A 76 -9.40 0.37 -18.95
CA LEU A 76 -8.97 1.76 -18.92
C LEU A 76 -7.46 1.84 -18.93
N TYR A 77 -6.93 2.65 -19.82
CA TYR A 77 -5.53 2.99 -19.89
C TYR A 77 -5.36 4.50 -19.73
N ARG A 78 -4.48 4.93 -18.83
CA ARG A 78 -4.08 6.33 -18.73
C ARG A 78 -3.01 6.62 -19.77
N LEU A 79 -3.19 7.71 -20.51
CA LEU A 79 -2.19 8.21 -21.46
C LEU A 79 -1.54 9.45 -20.84
N TRP A 80 -0.32 9.30 -20.34
CA TRP A 80 0.37 10.37 -19.60
C TRP A 80 1.79 10.55 -20.13
N LYS A 81 2.10 11.74 -20.67
CA LYS A 81 3.43 12.11 -21.20
C LYS A 81 4.07 11.03 -22.11
N GLY A 82 3.28 10.44 -23.00
CA GLY A 82 3.73 9.40 -23.93
C GLY A 82 3.72 7.98 -23.36
N GLU A 83 3.45 7.81 -22.07
CA GLU A 83 3.25 6.50 -21.46
C GLU A 83 1.79 6.04 -21.56
N ARG A 84 1.62 4.74 -21.76
CA ARG A 84 0.33 4.05 -21.73
C ARG A 84 0.33 3.04 -20.57
N ILE A 85 -0.43 3.35 -19.53
CA ILE A 85 -0.47 2.55 -18.28
C ILE A 85 -1.86 1.95 -18.11
N LYS A 86 -1.96 0.63 -17.88
CA LYS A 86 -3.23 -0.03 -17.62
C LYS A 86 -3.70 0.31 -16.21
N VAL A 87 -4.88 0.91 -16.09
CA VAL A 87 -5.46 1.31 -14.81
C VAL A 87 -6.59 0.37 -14.39
N TRP A 88 -7.42 -0.03 -15.35
CA TRP A 88 -8.58 -0.90 -15.11
C TRP A 88 -8.66 -2.03 -16.14
N PRO A 89 -9.07 -3.26 -15.79
CA PRO A 89 -9.36 -3.76 -14.43
C PRO A 89 -8.14 -3.70 -13.51
N VAL A 90 -8.38 -3.75 -12.20
CA VAL A 90 -7.31 -3.71 -11.18
C VAL A 90 -6.35 -4.89 -11.34
N PHE A 91 -5.16 -4.75 -10.76
CA PHE A 91 -4.20 -5.84 -10.74
C PHE A 91 -4.77 -7.03 -9.98
N ALA A 92 -4.69 -8.21 -10.59
CA ALA A 92 -5.04 -9.48 -9.99
C ALA A 92 -4.13 -10.57 -10.58
N LYS A 93 -3.62 -11.44 -9.72
CA LYS A 93 -2.77 -12.56 -10.08
C LYS A 93 -3.08 -13.74 -9.17
N GLU A 94 -3.34 -14.88 -9.77
CA GLU A 94 -3.51 -16.15 -9.05
C GLU A 94 -2.21 -16.93 -9.13
N LEU A 95 -1.82 -17.55 -8.02
CA LEU A 95 -0.60 -18.31 -7.91
C LEU A 95 -0.69 -19.35 -6.81
N THR A 96 0.16 -20.37 -6.92
CA THR A 96 0.33 -21.38 -5.89
C THR A 96 1.62 -21.11 -5.13
N HIS A 97 1.55 -21.11 -3.79
CA HIS A 97 2.70 -20.92 -2.93
C HIS A 97 2.94 -22.17 -2.07
N PRO A 98 4.05 -22.88 -2.27
CA PRO A 98 4.35 -24.07 -1.49
C PRO A 98 4.83 -23.69 -0.09
N ARG A 99 4.41 -24.48 0.91
CA ARG A 99 4.88 -24.45 2.28
C ARG A 99 5.87 -25.59 2.50
N PRO A 100 7.19 -25.34 2.42
CA PRO A 100 8.17 -26.37 2.73
C PRO A 100 8.24 -26.61 4.25
N ASP A 101 8.50 -27.85 4.62
CA ASP A 101 8.96 -28.23 5.95
C ASP A 101 10.30 -27.52 6.23
N PRO A 102 10.41 -26.75 7.33
CA PRO A 102 11.64 -26.04 7.67
C PRO A 102 12.87 -26.96 7.87
N LEU A 103 12.66 -28.24 8.19
CA LEU A 103 13.71 -29.23 8.47
C LEU A 103 13.99 -30.12 7.26
N THR A 104 12.94 -30.64 6.62
CA THR A 104 13.10 -31.63 5.54
C THR A 104 13.06 -31.04 4.13
N GLY A 105 12.58 -29.79 3.98
CA GLY A 105 12.37 -29.14 2.69
C GLY A 105 11.22 -29.71 1.86
N LYS A 106 10.55 -30.78 2.34
CA LYS A 106 9.39 -31.38 1.68
C LYS A 106 8.21 -30.42 1.71
N ILE A 107 7.44 -30.34 0.62
CA ILE A 107 6.24 -29.51 0.56
C ILE A 107 5.18 -30.15 1.45
N LEU A 108 4.80 -29.46 2.52
CA LEU A 108 3.75 -29.89 3.46
C LEU A 108 2.35 -29.51 2.96
N TYR A 109 2.25 -28.35 2.33
CA TYR A 109 0.98 -27.79 1.88
C TYR A 109 1.19 -26.79 0.74
N GLU A 110 0.19 -26.58 -0.09
CA GLU A 110 0.22 -25.57 -1.15
C GLU A 110 -0.93 -24.59 -0.98
N TYR A 111 -0.61 -23.31 -0.83
CA TYR A 111 -1.61 -22.26 -0.75
C TYR A 111 -1.99 -21.79 -2.16
N LYS A 112 -3.27 -21.89 -2.53
CA LYS A 112 -3.80 -21.17 -3.69
C LYS A 112 -4.16 -19.75 -3.30
N ILE A 113 -3.40 -18.79 -3.81
CA ILE A 113 -3.47 -17.39 -3.42
C ILE A 113 -3.90 -16.54 -4.61
N LYS A 114 -4.86 -15.65 -4.38
CA LYS A 114 -5.21 -14.55 -5.27
C LYS A 114 -4.66 -13.25 -4.71
N ALA A 115 -3.58 -12.76 -5.30
CA ALA A 115 -3.06 -11.43 -5.02
C ALA A 115 -3.81 -10.43 -5.88
N ARG A 116 -4.51 -9.48 -5.27
CA ARG A 116 -5.28 -8.46 -5.99
C ARG A 116 -5.26 -7.13 -5.27
N GLU A 117 -5.58 -6.07 -6.00
CA GLU A 117 -5.78 -4.78 -5.36
C GLU A 117 -7.04 -4.75 -4.49
N ALA A 118 -6.98 -4.04 -3.36
CA ALA A 118 -8.13 -3.81 -2.50
C ALA A 118 -9.05 -2.75 -3.12
N VAL A 119 -10.30 -3.11 -3.35
CA VAL A 119 -11.28 -2.23 -4.02
C VAL A 119 -12.60 -2.13 -3.25
N PHE A 120 -12.94 -3.17 -2.50
CA PHE A 120 -14.20 -3.27 -1.76
C PHE A 120 -14.02 -2.81 -0.32
N GLU A 121 -15.08 -2.29 0.29
CA GLU A 121 -15.08 -1.93 1.71
C GLU A 121 -14.63 -3.10 2.61
N SER A 122 -15.09 -4.32 2.32
CA SER A 122 -14.70 -5.53 3.07
C SER A 122 -13.20 -5.80 3.05
N ASP A 123 -12.49 -5.39 1.99
CA ASP A 123 -11.04 -5.54 1.90
C ASP A 123 -10.35 -4.65 2.94
N PHE A 124 -10.84 -3.42 3.14
CA PHE A 124 -10.26 -2.47 4.08
C PHE A 124 -10.62 -2.79 5.51
N GLU A 125 -11.80 -3.38 5.76
CA GLU A 125 -12.13 -3.96 7.07
C GLU A 125 -11.18 -5.10 7.44
N ALA A 126 -10.86 -5.97 6.47
CA ALA A 126 -9.90 -7.05 6.66
C ALA A 126 -8.46 -6.52 6.86
N ILE A 127 -8.05 -5.47 6.13
CA ILE A 127 -6.76 -4.80 6.34
C ILE A 127 -6.69 -4.19 7.74
N ALA A 128 -7.75 -3.52 8.21
CA ALA A 128 -7.80 -2.95 9.57
C ALA A 128 -7.66 -4.06 10.63
N SER A 129 -8.33 -5.20 10.41
CA SER A 129 -8.21 -6.37 11.29
C SER A 129 -6.78 -6.94 11.28
N LEU A 130 -6.13 -7.02 10.12
CA LEU A 130 -4.72 -7.43 10.00
C LEU A 130 -3.77 -6.47 10.72
N GLU A 131 -4.03 -5.16 10.67
CA GLU A 131 -3.21 -4.18 11.38
C GLU A 131 -3.28 -4.32 12.89
N GLN A 132 -4.43 -4.70 13.44
CA GLN A 132 -4.54 -4.97 14.87
C GLN A 132 -3.57 -6.08 15.30
N TYR A 133 -3.37 -7.13 14.49
CA TYR A 133 -2.38 -8.18 14.77
C TYR A 133 -0.93 -7.71 14.63
N HIS A 134 -0.68 -6.62 13.91
CA HIS A 134 0.67 -6.05 13.78
C HIS A 134 1.09 -5.31 15.05
N TYR A 135 0.16 -4.55 15.65
CA TYR A 135 0.43 -3.76 16.86
C TYR A 135 0.41 -4.56 18.16
N ALA A 136 -0.12 -5.79 18.14
CA ALA A 136 -0.17 -6.70 19.29
C ALA A 136 -0.75 -6.06 20.59
N SER A 137 -1.51 -4.97 20.46
CA SER A 137 -2.15 -4.23 21.54
C SER A 137 -3.58 -3.90 21.15
N LYS A 138 -4.51 -4.04 22.11
CA LYS A 138 -5.91 -3.63 21.96
C LYS A 138 -6.09 -2.11 22.12
N GLU A 139 -5.10 -1.42 22.68
CA GLU A 139 -5.16 0.01 22.98
C GLU A 139 -4.83 0.89 21.78
N GLU A 140 -4.08 0.35 20.81
CA GLU A 140 -3.79 1.06 19.58
C GLU A 140 -5.01 1.02 18.64
N ILE A 141 -5.64 2.19 18.48
CA ILE A 141 -6.76 2.36 17.56
C ILE A 141 -6.23 2.45 16.12
N VAL A 142 -6.57 1.46 15.30
CA VAL A 142 -6.06 1.30 13.92
C VAL A 142 -6.96 1.88 12.83
N ALA A 143 -8.24 2.17 13.11
CA ALA A 143 -9.16 2.67 12.09
C ALA A 143 -10.15 3.74 12.59
N ILE A 144 -10.54 4.61 11.66
CA ILE A 144 -11.58 5.62 11.81
C ILE A 144 -12.79 5.17 10.99
N TRP A 145 -13.96 5.18 11.63
CA TRP A 145 -15.25 4.81 11.06
C TRP A 145 -16.16 6.03 11.02
N ARG A 146 -17.14 6.04 10.12
CA ARG A 146 -18.14 7.11 10.01
C ARG A 146 -19.53 6.52 9.88
N CYS A 147 -20.47 7.02 10.68
CA CYS A 147 -21.88 6.68 10.52
C CYS A 147 -22.54 7.49 9.40
N GLU A 148 -23.24 6.84 8.47
CA GLU A 148 -23.99 7.49 7.38
C GLU A 148 -25.17 8.30 7.86
N LYS A 149 -25.94 7.77 8.81
CA LYS A 149 -27.15 8.42 9.31
C LYS A 149 -26.89 9.72 10.07
N CYS A 150 -25.83 9.78 10.86
CA CYS A 150 -25.57 10.94 11.73
C CYS A 150 -24.23 11.63 11.51
N GLY A 151 -23.38 11.12 10.61
CA GLY A 151 -22.09 11.70 10.26
C GLY A 151 -21.00 11.59 11.33
N LYS A 152 -21.26 10.92 12.46
CA LYS A 152 -20.30 10.83 13.57
C LYS A 152 -19.09 9.97 13.20
N PHE A 153 -17.89 10.47 13.50
CA PHE A 153 -16.64 9.72 13.43
C PHE A 153 -16.43 8.90 14.70
N ILE A 154 -15.95 7.67 14.55
CA ILE A 154 -15.75 6.71 15.65
C ILE A 154 -14.39 6.06 15.43
N GLU A 155 -13.54 6.09 16.45
CA GLU A 155 -12.25 5.42 16.45
C GLU A 155 -12.43 4.00 17.01
N ALA A 156 -12.12 2.98 16.22
CA ALA A 156 -12.26 1.57 16.63
C ALA A 156 -11.44 0.63 15.74
N ASN A 157 -11.08 -0.54 16.28
CA ASN A 157 -10.33 -1.56 15.52
C ASN A 157 -11.22 -2.43 14.64
N THR A 158 -12.45 -2.69 15.11
CA THR A 158 -13.50 -3.42 14.38
C THR A 158 -14.70 -2.50 14.17
N ARG A 159 -15.61 -2.89 13.26
CA ARG A 159 -16.82 -2.11 12.96
C ARG A 159 -17.60 -1.82 14.25
N PRO A 160 -17.67 -0.56 14.71
CA PRO A 160 -18.31 -0.23 15.97
C PRO A 160 -19.82 -0.02 15.78
N THR A 161 -20.57 -0.18 16.86
CA THR A 161 -21.96 0.30 16.91
C THR A 161 -21.95 1.82 17.05
N CYS A 162 -22.72 2.53 16.22
CA CYS A 162 -22.81 3.97 16.32
C CYS A 162 -23.40 4.39 17.68
N PRO A 163 -22.73 5.23 18.49
CA PRO A 163 -23.23 5.58 19.82
C PRO A 163 -24.49 6.44 19.78
N LYS A 164 -24.75 7.14 18.65
CA LYS A 164 -25.97 7.96 18.46
C LYS A 164 -27.11 7.16 17.84
N CYS A 165 -26.82 6.33 16.85
CA CYS A 165 -27.84 5.59 16.09
C CYS A 165 -28.07 4.15 16.59
N LYS A 166 -27.26 3.67 17.54
CA LYS A 166 -27.28 2.32 18.12
C LYS A 166 -27.31 1.19 17.07
N SER A 167 -26.74 1.44 15.90
CA SER A 167 -26.67 0.52 14.77
C SER A 167 -25.25 0.49 14.21
N SER A 168 -24.77 -0.71 13.86
CA SER A 168 -23.51 -0.93 13.14
C SER A 168 -23.71 -1.06 11.62
N LYS A 169 -24.97 -1.15 11.14
CA LYS A 169 -25.26 -1.37 9.71
C LYS A 169 -24.88 -0.18 8.83
N ASP A 170 -25.08 1.03 9.37
CA ASP A 170 -24.83 2.29 8.67
C ASP A 170 -23.44 2.87 9.02
N VAL A 171 -22.53 2.04 9.54
CA VAL A 171 -21.19 2.45 9.97
C VAL A 171 -20.18 1.88 8.99
N HIS A 172 -19.50 2.79 8.30
CA HIS A 172 -18.56 2.47 7.24
C HIS A 172 -17.14 2.82 7.66
N ILE A 173 -16.16 2.02 7.24
CA ILE A 173 -14.75 2.36 7.47
C ILE A 173 -14.41 3.60 6.62
N LEU A 174 -13.64 4.53 7.19
CA LEU A 174 -13.25 5.76 6.52
C LEU A 174 -11.75 5.75 6.20
N GLU A 175 -10.93 5.48 7.19
CA GLU A 175 -9.47 5.58 7.09
C GLU A 175 -8.80 4.56 8.02
N ILE A 176 -7.70 3.98 7.54
CA ILE A 176 -6.80 3.16 8.35
C ILE A 176 -5.71 4.09 8.84
N ARG A 177 -5.51 4.17 10.15
CA ARG A 177 -4.61 5.14 10.77
C ARG A 177 -3.18 4.96 10.23
N GLY A 178 -2.55 6.07 9.85
CA GLY A 178 -1.21 6.06 9.27
C GLY A 178 -1.15 5.66 7.80
N SER A 179 -2.28 5.38 7.14
CA SER A 179 -2.39 5.44 5.67
C SER A 179 -2.59 6.89 5.22
N THR A 180 -2.18 7.20 4.00
CA THR A 180 -2.47 8.50 3.37
C THR A 180 -3.54 8.31 2.31
N PRO A 181 -4.23 9.37 1.86
CA PRO A 181 -5.13 9.27 0.71
C PRO A 181 -4.43 8.77 -0.56
N ALA A 182 -3.10 8.94 -0.66
CA ALA A 182 -2.28 8.43 -1.74
C ALA A 182 -1.94 6.93 -1.63
N SER A 183 -2.27 6.28 -0.52
CA SER A 183 -1.98 4.86 -0.32
C SER A 183 -2.86 3.97 -1.21
N ARG A 184 -2.25 2.96 -1.84
CA ARG A 184 -2.96 1.83 -2.45
C ARG A 184 -2.56 0.54 -1.77
N PHE A 185 -3.46 -0.44 -1.80
CA PHE A 185 -3.32 -1.68 -1.04
C PHE A 185 -3.44 -2.90 -1.95
N LEU A 186 -2.49 -3.82 -1.81
CA LEU A 186 -2.53 -5.16 -2.38
C LEU A 186 -2.92 -6.13 -1.26
N VAL A 187 -3.86 -7.03 -1.51
CA VAL A 187 -4.29 -8.08 -0.57
C VAL A 187 -3.99 -9.45 -1.17
N LEU A 188 -3.59 -10.39 -0.32
CA LEU A 188 -3.48 -11.80 -0.68
C LEU A 188 -4.65 -12.56 -0.06
N GLU A 189 -5.52 -13.07 -0.92
CA GLU A 189 -6.71 -13.82 -0.58
C GLU A 189 -6.45 -15.33 -0.74
N LEU A 190 -6.86 -16.12 0.25
CA LEU A 190 -6.85 -17.58 0.15
C LEU A 190 -8.06 -18.05 -0.65
N LEU A 191 -7.83 -18.71 -1.78
CA LEU A 191 -8.89 -19.24 -2.63
C LEU A 191 -9.50 -20.53 -2.06
N GLU A 192 -8.65 -21.42 -1.57
CA GLU A 192 -9.04 -22.72 -1.01
C GLU A 192 -8.95 -22.70 0.52
N ARG A 193 -9.74 -21.79 1.13
CA ARG A 193 -9.72 -21.60 2.58
C ARG A 193 -10.69 -22.55 3.30
N LYS A 194 -10.30 -23.00 4.49
CA LYS A 194 -11.22 -23.63 5.45
C LYS A 194 -12.09 -22.56 6.14
N PRO A 195 -13.24 -22.93 6.73
CA PRO A 195 -14.16 -21.97 7.36
C PRO A 195 -13.53 -21.12 8.47
N TYR A 196 -12.54 -21.66 9.18
CA TYR A 196 -11.80 -20.97 10.24
C TYR A 196 -10.68 -20.07 9.72
N GLU A 197 -10.29 -20.19 8.45
CA GLU A 197 -9.19 -19.41 7.89
C GLU A 197 -9.68 -18.03 7.43
N PRO A 198 -8.87 -16.98 7.68
CA PRO A 198 -9.20 -15.65 7.22
C PRO A 198 -9.22 -15.61 5.69
N LYS A 199 -10.15 -14.84 5.13
CA LYS A 199 -10.22 -14.63 3.67
C LYS A 199 -8.94 -13.99 3.14
N ILE A 200 -8.45 -12.94 3.82
CA ILE A 200 -7.22 -12.22 3.47
C ILE A 200 -6.16 -12.54 4.53
N VAL A 201 -5.04 -13.11 4.10
CA VAL A 201 -3.94 -13.55 4.98
C VAL A 201 -2.80 -12.54 5.08
N SER A 202 -2.66 -11.66 4.09
CA SER A 202 -1.68 -10.59 4.14
C SER A 202 -2.09 -9.42 3.27
N TYR A 203 -1.49 -8.27 3.55
CA TYR A 203 -1.64 -7.09 2.72
C TYR A 203 -0.32 -6.31 2.62
N VAL A 204 -0.19 -5.54 1.53
CA VAL A 204 0.91 -4.61 1.29
C VAL A 204 0.35 -3.23 1.03
N ARG A 205 0.91 -2.22 1.70
CA ARG A 205 0.60 -0.82 1.43
C ARG A 205 1.70 -0.18 0.62
N VAL A 206 1.32 0.40 -0.51
CA VAL A 206 2.22 1.16 -1.38
C VAL A 206 1.84 2.64 -1.32
N ASP A 207 2.83 3.46 -0.97
CA ASP A 207 2.72 4.92 -0.90
C ASP A 207 3.66 5.54 -1.95
N PRO A 208 3.51 6.85 -2.27
CA PRO A 208 4.60 7.63 -2.85
C PRO A 208 5.85 7.58 -1.93
N PRO A 209 7.04 7.87 -2.46
CA PRO A 209 8.27 7.88 -1.66
C PRO A 209 8.18 8.92 -0.53
N VAL A 210 9.05 8.81 0.48
CA VAL A 210 9.08 9.84 1.54
C VAL A 210 9.43 11.22 0.96
N PRO A 211 8.87 12.34 1.45
CA PRO A 211 9.15 13.64 0.87
C PRO A 211 10.62 14.07 0.92
N SER A 212 11.33 13.71 2.00
CA SER A 212 12.75 13.99 2.19
C SER A 212 13.42 12.81 2.87
N MET A 213 14.70 12.59 2.54
CA MET A 213 15.50 11.53 3.13
C MET A 213 16.89 12.04 3.52
N HIS A 214 17.33 11.67 4.72
CA HIS A 214 18.63 12.03 5.26
C HIS A 214 19.34 10.74 5.71
N ARG A 215 20.65 10.67 5.50
CA ARG A 215 21.47 9.52 5.88
C ARG A 215 22.11 9.76 7.24
N ARG A 216 22.02 8.77 8.13
CA ARG A 216 22.83 8.70 9.34
C ARG A 216 24.20 8.12 8.98
N ILE A 217 25.26 8.80 9.42
CA ILE A 217 26.65 8.37 9.27
C ILE A 217 27.23 8.23 10.67
N GLU A 218 27.78 7.06 10.97
CA GLU A 218 28.45 6.79 12.22
C GLU A 218 29.94 6.56 11.95
N GLU A 219 30.79 7.50 12.38
CA GLU A 219 32.25 7.42 12.26
C GLU A 219 32.88 7.66 13.64
N ASN A 220 33.68 6.71 14.12
CA ASN A 220 34.42 6.80 15.38
C ASN A 220 33.52 7.17 16.59
N GLY A 221 32.31 6.61 16.65
CA GLY A 221 31.33 6.88 17.71
C GLY A 221 30.62 8.23 17.61
N LYS A 222 30.96 9.07 16.63
CA LYS A 222 30.24 10.32 16.33
C LYS A 222 29.17 10.07 15.27
N ILE A 223 27.94 10.48 15.59
CA ILE A 223 26.81 10.43 14.66
C ILE A 223 26.72 11.77 13.95
N SER A 224 26.84 11.74 12.62
CA SER A 224 26.57 12.88 11.75
C SER A 224 25.39 12.56 10.84
N VAL A 225 24.69 13.61 10.39
CA VAL A 225 23.54 13.47 9.49
C VAL A 225 23.86 14.16 8.18
N GLU A 226 23.88 13.38 7.11
CA GLU A 226 23.97 13.90 5.76
C GLU A 226 22.58 14.16 5.20
N ARG A 227 22.30 15.43 4.90
CA ARG A 227 20.99 15.86 4.38
C ARG A 227 20.83 15.54 2.89
N ASN A 228 19.58 15.24 2.52
CA ASN A 228 19.11 14.99 1.15
C ASN A 228 19.99 14.01 0.37
N ILE A 229 20.38 12.90 1.02
CA ILE A 229 21.26 11.88 0.43
C ILE A 229 20.70 11.35 -0.89
N ARG A 230 19.38 11.21 -0.97
CA ARG A 230 18.70 10.59 -2.10
C ARG A 230 18.87 11.40 -3.38
N GLU A 231 18.71 12.72 -3.28
CA GLU A 231 18.91 13.67 -4.37
C GLU A 231 20.39 13.81 -4.78
N LYS A 232 21.33 13.37 -3.94
CA LYS A 232 22.76 13.29 -4.29
C LYS A 232 23.12 12.03 -5.07
N VAL A 233 22.35 10.95 -4.89
CA VAL A 233 22.63 9.63 -5.46
C VAL A 233 21.83 9.39 -6.74
N PHE A 234 20.58 9.82 -6.74
CA PHE A 234 19.61 9.59 -7.79
C PHE A 234 19.08 10.91 -8.35
N GLU A 235 18.52 10.85 -9.55
CA GLU A 235 17.92 12.01 -10.20
C GLU A 235 16.71 12.54 -9.42
N GLU A 236 16.61 13.86 -9.33
CA GLU A 236 15.54 14.52 -8.57
C GLU A 236 14.15 14.18 -9.12
N ASP A 237 14.02 14.05 -10.45
CA ASP A 237 12.77 13.73 -11.15
C ASP A 237 12.26 12.29 -10.89
N TRP A 238 13.04 11.46 -10.21
CA TRP A 238 12.59 10.15 -9.76
C TRP A 238 11.73 10.24 -8.50
N PHE A 239 11.97 11.24 -7.67
CA PHE A 239 11.33 11.41 -6.38
C PHE A 239 10.38 12.59 -6.33
N HIS A 240 10.54 13.58 -7.20
CA HIS A 240 9.73 14.79 -7.22
C HIS A 240 8.98 14.96 -8.54
N PRO A 241 7.78 15.56 -8.53
CA PRO A 241 7.02 16.02 -7.35
C PRO A 241 6.41 14.86 -6.53
N VAL A 242 6.60 14.88 -5.22
CA VAL A 242 6.09 13.89 -4.27
C VAL A 242 4.83 14.40 -3.56
N PHE A 243 3.98 13.47 -3.11
CA PHE A 243 2.85 13.79 -2.25
C PHE A 243 3.33 14.38 -0.91
N TRP A 244 3.27 15.71 -0.79
CA TRP A 244 3.66 16.45 0.42
C TRP A 244 2.63 17.54 0.82
N PRO A 245 1.44 17.14 1.31
CA PRO A 245 0.38 18.06 1.72
C PRO A 245 0.85 19.13 2.71
N GLU A 246 1.73 18.78 3.67
CA GLU A 246 2.19 19.71 4.70
C GLU A 246 2.94 20.91 4.10
N LYS A 247 3.73 20.69 3.03
CA LYS A 247 4.46 21.77 2.34
C LYS A 247 3.49 22.73 1.64
N ILE A 248 2.55 22.18 0.88
CA ILE A 248 1.52 22.96 0.17
C ILE A 248 0.63 23.72 1.18
N ALA A 249 0.26 23.07 2.29
CA ALA A 249 -0.50 23.70 3.37
C ALA A 249 0.27 24.88 3.98
N LYS A 250 1.57 24.73 4.23
CA LYS A 250 2.41 25.81 4.76
C LYS A 250 2.48 27.00 3.80
N GLU A 251 2.66 26.75 2.51
CA GLU A 251 2.68 27.78 1.47
C GLU A 251 1.34 28.50 1.33
N LYS A 252 0.22 27.76 1.33
CA LYS A 252 -1.13 28.34 1.30
C LYS A 252 -1.50 29.08 2.58
N MET A 253 -1.16 28.55 3.75
CA MET A 253 -1.38 29.22 5.02
C MET A 253 -0.56 30.52 5.10
N ALA A 254 0.66 30.56 4.58
CA ALA A 254 1.45 31.80 4.53
C ALA A 254 0.77 32.88 3.68
N LYS A 255 0.10 32.50 2.59
CA LYS A 255 -0.71 33.41 1.75
C LYS A 255 -2.01 33.84 2.46
N LEU A 256 -2.80 32.87 2.95
CA LEU A 256 -4.12 33.12 3.55
C LEU A 256 -4.08 33.77 4.94
N ARG A 257 -2.99 33.60 5.71
CA ARG A 257 -2.76 34.35 6.95
C ARG A 257 -2.70 35.86 6.72
N LYS A 258 -2.28 36.29 5.52
CA LYS A 258 -2.29 37.71 5.15
C LYS A 258 -3.70 38.22 4.84
N GLU A 259 -4.66 37.35 4.52
CA GLU A 259 -5.96 37.74 3.96
C GLU A 259 -7.16 37.46 4.90
N PHE A 260 -7.20 36.37 5.67
CA PHE A 260 -8.46 35.90 6.32
C PHE A 260 -8.37 35.47 7.80
N GLY A 261 -7.21 35.59 8.46
CA GLY A 261 -7.04 35.19 9.87
C GLY A 261 -7.09 33.67 10.14
N ASN A 262 -6.78 33.25 11.38
CA ASN A 262 -6.34 31.87 11.69
C ASN A 262 -7.43 30.76 11.70
N ARG A 263 -8.68 31.03 12.09
CA ARG A 263 -9.63 29.95 12.50
C ARG A 263 -10.41 29.29 11.36
N ILE A 264 -10.81 30.01 10.32
CA ILE A 264 -11.61 29.46 9.21
C ILE A 264 -10.73 28.79 8.14
N ALA A 265 -9.48 29.23 8.02
CA ALA A 265 -8.49 28.73 7.08
C ALA A 265 -8.19 27.22 7.26
N ILE A 266 -7.96 26.76 8.49
CA ILE A 266 -7.27 25.47 8.74
C ILE A 266 -8.05 24.24 8.23
N ARG A 267 -9.37 24.18 8.41
CA ARG A 267 -10.16 22.96 8.13
C ARG A 267 -10.56 22.80 6.67
N LYS A 268 -10.82 23.90 5.96
CA LYS A 268 -11.16 23.89 4.51
C LYS A 268 -9.91 23.71 3.64
N ILE A 269 -8.78 24.28 4.06
CA ILE A 269 -7.48 24.15 3.36
C ILE A 269 -7.01 22.70 3.32
N TRP A 270 -7.15 21.93 4.39
CA TRP A 270 -6.51 20.62 4.47
C TRP A 270 -7.03 19.62 3.42
N GLU A 271 -8.32 19.68 3.12
CA GLU A 271 -8.93 18.85 2.08
C GLU A 271 -8.48 19.30 0.69
N ASP A 272 -8.57 20.60 0.39
CA ASP A 272 -8.12 21.18 -0.88
C ASP A 272 -6.63 20.90 -1.15
N VAL A 273 -5.81 20.98 -0.10
CA VAL A 273 -4.36 20.71 -0.16
C VAL A 273 -4.07 19.24 -0.42
N LYS A 274 -4.82 18.31 0.18
CA LYS A 274 -4.69 16.88 -0.10
C LYS A 274 -4.97 16.59 -1.58
N TRP A 275 -6.05 17.14 -2.12
CA TRP A 275 -6.41 16.98 -3.53
C TRP A 275 -5.36 17.57 -4.46
N GLU A 276 -4.85 18.76 -4.14
CA GLU A 276 -3.76 19.37 -4.92
C GLU A 276 -2.47 18.53 -4.88
N ALA A 277 -2.10 18.00 -3.71
CA ALA A 277 -0.95 17.11 -3.57
C ALA A 277 -1.10 15.83 -4.39
N LEU A 278 -2.29 15.22 -4.43
CA LEU A 278 -2.57 14.05 -5.29
C LEU A 278 -2.42 14.40 -6.79
N LYS A 279 -2.94 15.55 -7.19
CA LYS A 279 -2.86 16.03 -8.59
C LYS A 279 -1.41 16.30 -9.01
N GLN A 280 -0.60 16.88 -8.13
CA GLN A 280 0.80 17.21 -8.43
C GLN A 280 1.72 15.98 -8.36
N CYS A 281 1.41 14.98 -7.53
CA CYS A 281 2.28 13.82 -7.33
C CYS A 281 2.56 13.08 -8.64
N GLU A 282 3.84 12.95 -8.97
CA GLU A 282 4.35 12.31 -10.18
C GLU A 282 5.79 11.83 -9.89
N THR A 283 5.92 10.57 -9.45
CA THR A 283 7.20 10.00 -9.03
C THR A 283 7.56 8.79 -9.88
N ALA A 284 8.85 8.54 -10.10
CA ALA A 284 9.35 7.31 -10.72
C ALA A 284 9.77 6.26 -9.69
N VAL A 285 9.55 6.52 -8.40
CA VAL A 285 9.80 5.56 -7.31
C VAL A 285 8.51 5.36 -6.53
N SER A 286 8.33 4.17 -5.97
CA SER A 286 7.21 3.87 -5.10
C SER A 286 7.72 3.26 -3.81
N ARG A 287 7.01 3.43 -2.70
CA ARG A 287 7.43 2.92 -1.41
C ARG A 287 6.50 1.83 -0.92
N ILE A 288 7.04 0.65 -0.65
CA ILE A 288 6.35 -0.34 0.18
C ILE A 288 6.44 0.13 1.62
N ALA A 289 5.35 0.75 2.10
CA ALA A 289 5.29 1.36 3.41
C ALA A 289 4.98 0.36 4.51
N ARG A 290 4.19 -0.68 4.18
CA ARG A 290 3.79 -1.76 5.11
C ARG A 290 3.68 -3.08 4.37
N VAL A 291 4.12 -4.15 5.03
CA VAL A 291 3.85 -5.55 4.67
C VAL A 291 3.40 -6.23 5.95
N VAL A 292 2.18 -6.75 5.96
CA VAL A 292 1.59 -7.36 7.15
C VAL A 292 1.03 -8.71 6.78
N VAL A 293 1.41 -9.71 7.56
CA VAL A 293 0.98 -11.09 7.40
C VAL A 293 0.32 -11.52 8.71
N HIS A 294 -0.82 -12.20 8.57
CA HIS A 294 -1.54 -12.80 9.68
C HIS A 294 -0.59 -13.67 10.52
N PRO A 295 -0.61 -13.59 11.86
CA PRO A 295 0.35 -14.27 12.74
C PRO A 295 0.59 -15.74 12.39
N ASP A 296 -0.50 -16.49 12.19
CA ASP A 296 -0.46 -17.92 11.91
C ASP A 296 0.25 -18.30 10.59
N TYR A 297 0.41 -17.34 9.67
CA TYR A 297 1.00 -17.56 8.34
C TYR A 297 2.36 -16.88 8.15
N ARG A 298 2.92 -16.24 9.21
CA ARG A 298 4.19 -15.49 9.10
C ARG A 298 5.38 -16.37 8.72
N ALA A 299 5.39 -17.60 9.21
CA ALA A 299 6.48 -18.55 8.97
C ALA A 299 6.45 -19.17 7.57
N ASP A 300 5.33 -19.05 6.84
CA ASP A 300 5.11 -19.77 5.59
C ASP A 300 5.70 -19.05 4.37
N GLY A 301 6.47 -17.97 4.57
CA GLY A 301 7.10 -17.21 3.49
C GLY A 301 6.17 -16.24 2.75
N LEU A 302 4.92 -16.08 3.21
CA LEU A 302 3.96 -15.15 2.61
C LEU A 302 4.47 -13.70 2.61
N GLY A 303 5.26 -13.27 3.60
CA GLY A 303 5.81 -11.91 3.62
C GLY A 303 6.72 -11.58 2.43
N SER A 304 7.62 -12.50 2.07
CA SER A 304 8.47 -12.37 0.88
C SER A 304 7.64 -12.42 -0.40
N LEU A 305 6.66 -13.32 -0.45
CA LEU A 305 5.74 -13.44 -1.58
C LEU A 305 4.95 -12.15 -1.81
N SER A 306 4.35 -11.58 -0.76
CA SER A 306 3.58 -10.33 -0.84
C SER A 306 4.43 -9.17 -1.33
N ALA A 307 5.65 -9.04 -0.81
CA ALA A 307 6.58 -8.00 -1.26
C ALA A 307 7.01 -8.20 -2.72
N LYS A 308 7.27 -9.44 -3.16
CA LYS A 308 7.59 -9.76 -4.56
C LYS A 308 6.44 -9.40 -5.51
N ILE A 309 5.22 -9.80 -5.18
CA ILE A 309 4.04 -9.47 -6.01
C ILE A 309 3.77 -7.97 -6.00
N ALA A 310 4.00 -7.27 -4.89
CA ALA A 310 3.88 -5.82 -4.83
C ALA A 310 4.87 -5.12 -5.77
N VAL A 311 6.10 -5.62 -5.91
CA VAL A 311 7.06 -5.11 -6.90
C VAL A 311 6.53 -5.30 -8.33
N GLU A 312 6.01 -6.48 -8.65
CA GLU A 312 5.39 -6.75 -9.97
C GLU A 312 4.21 -5.81 -10.25
N TRP A 313 3.34 -5.63 -9.26
CA TRP A 313 2.19 -4.73 -9.33
C TRP A 313 2.63 -3.27 -9.56
N ILE A 314 3.65 -2.80 -8.83
CA ILE A 314 4.22 -1.46 -8.99
C ILE A 314 4.81 -1.28 -10.40
N ALA A 315 5.55 -2.27 -10.89
CA ALA A 315 6.18 -2.21 -12.21
C ALA A 315 5.15 -2.21 -13.35
N GLU A 316 4.11 -3.03 -13.25
CA GLU A 316 3.07 -3.15 -14.28
C GLU A 316 2.12 -1.94 -14.29
N ARG A 317 1.74 -1.46 -13.10
CA ARG A 317 0.64 -0.50 -12.92
C ARG A 317 1.08 0.90 -12.51
N ALA A 318 2.38 1.12 -12.35
CA ALA A 318 2.95 2.41 -11.92
C ALA A 318 2.29 2.96 -10.64
N VAL A 319 2.00 2.07 -9.69
CA VAL A 319 1.33 2.37 -8.42
C VAL A 319 2.23 3.27 -7.56
N PRO A 320 1.69 4.27 -6.84
CA PRO A 320 0.26 4.49 -6.65
C PRO A 320 -0.41 5.39 -7.70
N GLU A 321 0.31 6.32 -8.33
CA GLU A 321 -0.27 7.42 -9.10
C GLU A 321 -0.70 7.02 -10.53
N MET A 322 -0.14 5.94 -11.08
CA MET A 322 -0.40 5.46 -12.46
C MET A 322 -0.03 6.48 -13.54
N LYS A 323 0.98 7.32 -13.32
CA LYS A 323 1.41 8.38 -14.25
C LYS A 323 2.73 8.08 -14.97
N LYS A 324 3.75 7.69 -14.21
CA LYS A 324 5.12 7.48 -14.69
C LYS A 324 5.57 6.07 -14.29
N ARG A 325 6.15 5.33 -15.23
CA ARG A 325 6.73 4.02 -14.96
C ARG A 325 7.80 4.13 -13.89
N LYS A 326 7.84 3.10 -13.05
CA LYS A 326 8.66 3.10 -11.86
C LYS A 326 10.05 2.55 -12.20
N HIS A 327 11.07 3.27 -11.81
CA HIS A 327 12.48 2.88 -11.89
C HIS A 327 12.89 2.00 -10.70
N MET A 328 12.32 2.25 -9.53
CA MET A 328 12.76 1.63 -8.28
C MET A 328 11.63 1.52 -7.25
N VAL A 329 11.77 0.60 -6.29
CA VAL A 329 10.91 0.48 -5.11
C VAL A 329 11.71 0.74 -3.84
N GLU A 330 11.19 1.58 -2.96
CA GLU A 330 11.76 1.96 -1.66
C GLU A 330 11.12 1.17 -0.52
N VAL A 331 11.92 0.75 0.45
CA VAL A 331 11.47 0.20 1.73
C VAL A 331 12.25 0.88 2.86
N ILE A 332 11.55 1.28 3.92
CA ILE A 332 12.16 1.78 5.16
C ILE A 332 11.62 0.93 6.30
N ALA A 333 12.40 -0.04 6.79
CA ALA A 333 11.88 -1.06 7.71
C ALA A 333 12.90 -1.53 8.73
N GLN A 334 12.70 -1.17 10.01
CA GLN A 334 13.58 -1.62 11.11
C GLN A 334 13.68 -3.15 11.19
N MET A 335 12.58 -3.86 10.89
CA MET A 335 12.54 -5.32 10.87
C MET A 335 13.51 -5.95 9.85
N ALA A 336 13.94 -5.23 8.82
CA ALA A 336 14.88 -5.75 7.82
C ALA A 336 16.25 -6.12 8.45
N ARG A 337 16.60 -5.53 9.61
CA ARG A 337 17.80 -5.93 10.38
C ARG A 337 17.66 -7.32 11.02
N ALA A 338 16.44 -7.72 11.35
CA ALA A 338 16.16 -8.95 12.07
C ALA A 338 15.81 -10.12 11.13
N HIS A 339 15.36 -9.83 9.90
CA HIS A 339 14.98 -10.86 8.95
C HIS A 339 15.24 -10.43 7.49
N PRO A 340 15.98 -11.22 6.68
CA PRO A 340 16.42 -10.83 5.34
C PRO A 340 15.33 -11.00 4.25
N PHE A 341 14.04 -10.85 4.59
CA PHE A 341 12.99 -11.23 3.61
C PHE A 341 12.94 -10.32 2.39
N PHE A 342 13.27 -9.02 2.55
CA PHE A 342 13.41 -8.08 1.44
C PHE A 342 14.69 -8.36 0.63
N GLU A 343 15.80 -8.67 1.29
CA GLU A 343 17.07 -8.98 0.61
C GLU A 343 16.96 -10.28 -0.21
N LYS A 344 16.27 -11.30 0.32
CA LYS A 344 16.00 -12.56 -0.38
C LYS A 344 15.26 -12.39 -1.70
N ILE A 345 14.41 -11.36 -1.83
CA ILE A 345 13.68 -11.08 -3.07
C ILE A 345 14.42 -10.10 -3.98
N GLY A 346 15.58 -9.57 -3.56
CA GLY A 346 16.47 -8.74 -4.38
C GLY A 346 16.60 -7.27 -3.96
N PHE A 347 16.00 -6.84 -2.85
CA PHE A 347 16.26 -5.49 -2.33
C PHE A 347 17.71 -5.38 -1.85
N LYS A 348 18.33 -4.24 -2.07
CA LYS A 348 19.68 -3.91 -1.59
C LYS A 348 19.59 -2.85 -0.52
N TYR A 349 20.31 -3.05 0.57
CA TYR A 349 20.47 -2.05 1.62
C TYR A 349 21.40 -0.93 1.19
N VAL A 350 21.02 0.32 1.47
CA VAL A 350 21.70 1.47 0.87
C VAL A 350 22.21 2.43 1.93
N TRP A 351 21.40 2.75 2.96
CA TRP A 351 21.83 3.51 4.14
C TRP A 351 20.78 3.43 5.25
N ASP A 352 21.12 3.97 6.42
CA ASP A 352 20.16 4.26 7.48
C ASP A 352 19.63 5.69 7.35
N THR A 353 18.33 5.86 7.57
CA THR A 353 17.72 7.18 7.76
C THR A 353 18.35 7.92 8.95
N ALA A 354 18.18 9.23 9.06
CA ALA A 354 18.62 10.01 10.23
C ALA A 354 18.11 9.42 11.56
N GLY A 355 16.91 8.82 11.57
CA GLY A 355 16.34 8.11 12.72
C GLY A 355 16.86 6.68 12.95
N GLY A 356 17.87 6.22 12.18
CA GLY A 356 18.48 4.90 12.33
C GLY A 356 17.73 3.72 11.70
N ARG A 357 16.63 3.99 10.99
CA ARG A 357 15.87 2.94 10.27
C ARG A 357 16.55 2.63 8.93
N PRO A 358 16.75 1.36 8.57
CA PRO A 358 17.42 0.98 7.34
C PRO A 358 16.53 1.23 6.11
N VAL A 359 17.17 1.68 5.05
CA VAL A 359 16.58 1.93 3.73
C VAL A 359 17.09 0.88 2.76
N LEU A 360 16.16 0.23 2.08
CA LEU A 360 16.44 -0.72 1.03
C LEU A 360 15.76 -0.30 -0.28
N TYR A 361 16.42 -0.56 -1.40
CA TYR A 361 15.90 -0.28 -2.72
C TYR A 361 15.89 -1.54 -3.59
N TYR A 362 14.84 -1.70 -4.40
CA TYR A 362 14.74 -2.71 -5.45
C TYR A 362 14.72 -2.04 -6.83
N PRO A 363 15.72 -2.26 -7.69
CA PRO A 363 15.73 -1.68 -9.03
C PRO A 363 14.78 -2.43 -9.97
N ILE A 364 13.84 -1.71 -10.58
CA ILE A 364 12.90 -2.26 -11.58
C ILE A 364 13.52 -2.19 -12.98
N THR A 365 14.20 -1.07 -13.30
CA THR A 365 14.82 -0.83 -14.60
C THR A 365 16.32 -1.00 -14.58
N GLU A 366 16.93 -1.29 -15.74
CA GLU A 366 18.39 -1.40 -15.90
C GLU A 366 19.13 -0.15 -15.37
N ARG A 367 18.70 1.03 -15.81
CA ARG A 367 19.26 2.32 -15.37
C ARG A 367 19.28 2.47 -13.84
N ALA A 368 18.24 1.99 -13.16
CA ALA A 368 18.17 2.03 -11.69
C ALA A 368 19.13 1.03 -11.05
N ARG A 369 19.32 -0.14 -11.67
CA ARG A 369 20.26 -1.16 -11.21
C ARG A 369 21.69 -0.67 -11.32
N GLU A 370 22.09 -0.19 -12.50
CA GLU A 370 23.43 0.35 -12.76
C GLU A 370 23.77 1.48 -11.78
N LYS A 371 22.83 2.42 -11.56
CA LYS A 371 23.02 3.50 -10.59
C LYS A 371 23.17 3.02 -9.15
N LEU A 372 22.33 2.07 -8.75
CA LEU A 372 22.39 1.49 -7.41
C LEU A 372 23.71 0.75 -7.20
N GLU A 373 24.16 -0.04 -8.17
CA GLU A 373 25.44 -0.75 -8.11
C GLU A 373 26.63 0.21 -8.13
N PHE A 374 26.60 1.25 -8.96
CA PHE A 374 27.60 2.31 -8.97
C PHE A 374 27.70 2.99 -7.60
N PHE A 375 26.57 3.34 -6.99
CA PHE A 375 26.55 3.92 -5.64
C PHE A 375 27.13 2.96 -4.60
N LEU A 376 26.68 1.70 -4.61
CA LEU A 376 27.15 0.68 -3.67
C LEU A 376 28.65 0.42 -3.79
N LYS A 377 29.25 0.61 -4.98
CA LYS A 377 30.69 0.40 -5.21
C LYS A 377 31.53 1.63 -4.83
N ASN A 378 31.05 2.84 -5.13
CA ASN A 378 31.87 4.06 -5.06
C ASN A 378 31.65 4.92 -3.81
N ASP A 379 30.51 4.79 -3.13
CA ASP A 379 30.29 5.55 -1.88
C ASP A 379 31.12 4.98 -0.73
N LYS A 380 31.78 5.89 0.02
CA LYS A 380 32.67 5.59 1.16
C LYS A 380 32.03 4.69 2.22
N HIS A 381 30.72 4.82 2.44
CA HIS A 381 29.99 4.08 3.45
C HIS A 381 29.30 2.86 2.85
N ALA A 382 28.72 3.00 1.67
CA ALA A 382 27.95 1.93 1.03
C ALA A 382 28.81 0.75 0.58
N SER A 383 30.04 1.03 0.11
CA SER A 383 31.03 0.02 -0.28
C SER A 383 31.39 -0.95 0.85
N LYS A 384 31.31 -0.52 2.11
CA LYS A 384 31.61 -1.37 3.28
C LYS A 384 30.59 -2.49 3.49
N HIS A 385 29.34 -2.30 3.07
CA HIS A 385 28.28 -3.29 3.21
C HIS A 385 27.83 -3.90 1.88
N GLY A 386 28.15 -3.28 0.74
CA GLY A 386 27.94 -3.86 -0.60
C GLY A 386 26.48 -4.23 -0.89
N GLY A 387 25.52 -3.51 -0.29
CA GLY A 387 24.10 -3.81 -0.45
C GLY A 387 23.51 -4.79 0.58
N VAL A 388 24.29 -5.30 1.55
CA VAL A 388 23.84 -6.30 2.52
C VAL A 388 23.61 -5.68 3.90
N LEU A 389 22.40 -5.85 4.43
CA LEU A 389 22.02 -5.42 5.78
C LEU A 389 22.08 -6.57 6.78
N PHE A 390 21.38 -7.66 6.47
CA PHE A 390 21.23 -8.77 7.40
C PHE A 390 22.52 -9.58 7.47
N ARG A 391 23.05 -9.71 8.69
CA ARG A 391 24.14 -10.64 9.01
C ARG A 391 23.62 -11.62 10.04
N SER A 392 23.61 -12.90 9.69
CA SER A 392 23.21 -13.95 10.64
C SER A 392 24.09 -13.88 11.88
N ARG A 393 23.46 -13.76 13.05
CA ARG A 393 24.15 -13.86 14.35
C ARG A 393 24.27 -15.33 14.80
N TYR A 394 23.50 -16.23 14.19
CA TYR A 394 23.58 -17.65 14.45
C TYR A 394 24.76 -18.23 13.66
N GLY A 395 25.73 -18.79 14.39
CA GLY A 395 26.77 -19.64 13.82
C GLY A 395 26.25 -21.05 13.50
N LYS A 396 27.16 -22.02 13.32
CA LYS A 396 26.75 -23.43 13.36
C LYS A 396 26.13 -23.71 14.72
N VAL A 397 24.87 -24.10 14.72
CA VAL A 397 24.19 -24.59 15.92
C VAL A 397 24.65 -26.02 16.15
N ASP A 398 24.91 -26.39 17.41
CA ASP A 398 25.25 -27.76 17.74
C ASP A 398 24.09 -28.67 17.34
N VAL A 399 24.38 -29.60 16.43
CA VAL A 399 23.42 -30.60 15.99
C VAL A 399 23.16 -31.53 17.18
N LEU A 400 21.88 -31.78 17.48
CA LEU A 400 21.51 -32.74 18.51
C LEU A 400 22.21 -34.07 18.24
N LYS A 401 22.93 -34.59 19.24
CA LYS A 401 23.72 -35.83 19.13
C LYS A 401 22.87 -37.10 18.89
N GLY A 402 21.55 -36.97 19.02
CA GLY A 402 20.56 -38.02 18.82
C GLY A 402 19.13 -37.47 18.87
N PRO A 403 18.12 -38.32 18.65
CA PRO A 403 16.72 -37.94 18.77
C PRO A 403 16.40 -37.46 20.21
N ILE A 404 15.46 -36.53 20.33
CA ILE A 404 14.91 -36.13 21.62
C ILE A 404 13.92 -37.22 22.04
N GLU A 405 14.26 -37.98 23.08
CA GLU A 405 13.35 -38.93 23.72
C GLU A 405 12.48 -38.22 24.74
N ILE A 406 11.18 -38.22 24.51
CA ILE A 406 10.19 -37.68 25.45
C ILE A 406 9.75 -38.82 26.37
N VAL A 407 10.35 -38.91 27.56
CA VAL A 407 10.04 -39.94 28.56
C VAL A 407 9.08 -39.37 29.61
N ASN A 408 7.98 -40.07 29.89
CA ASN A 408 6.99 -39.71 30.93
C ASN A 408 6.34 -38.33 30.80
N MET A 409 6.11 -37.82 29.59
CA MET A 409 5.37 -36.57 29.40
C MET A 409 3.86 -36.80 29.49
N THR A 410 3.23 -36.29 30.54
CA THR A 410 1.77 -36.24 30.68
C THR A 410 1.24 -34.88 30.21
N LYS A 411 0.31 -34.91 29.26
CA LYS A 411 -0.40 -33.72 28.79
C LYS A 411 -1.70 -33.58 29.58
N LYS A 412 -1.73 -32.64 30.53
CA LYS A 412 -2.96 -32.30 31.26
C LYS A 412 -3.65 -31.15 30.53
N TYR A 413 -4.87 -31.37 30.08
CA TYR A 413 -5.77 -30.29 29.67
C TYR A 413 -6.59 -29.91 30.88
N GLU A 414 -6.52 -28.64 31.26
CA GLU A 414 -7.34 -28.06 32.32
C GLU A 414 -8.17 -26.97 31.68
N SER A 415 -9.48 -27.11 31.80
CA SER A 415 -10.46 -26.15 31.31
C SER A 415 -11.31 -25.75 32.50
N GLU A 416 -11.15 -24.52 32.98
CA GLU A 416 -12.06 -23.92 33.95
C GLU A 416 -13.35 -23.55 33.23
N LEU A 417 -14.44 -24.22 33.62
CA LEU A 417 -15.80 -23.87 33.20
C LEU A 417 -16.35 -22.87 34.23
N ASP A 418 -16.37 -21.60 33.86
CA ASP A 418 -17.04 -20.55 34.64
C ASP A 418 -18.56 -20.62 34.38
N LEU A 419 -19.28 -21.22 35.33
CA LEU A 419 -20.72 -21.39 35.28
C LEU A 419 -21.51 -20.09 35.53
N GLU A 420 -20.86 -19.02 36.03
CA GLU A 420 -21.53 -17.74 36.31
C GLU A 420 -21.92 -16.96 35.05
N LYS A 421 -21.38 -17.35 33.90
CA LYS A 421 -21.63 -16.71 32.59
C LYS A 421 -22.51 -17.52 31.64
N LEU A 422 -23.12 -18.60 32.11
CA LEU A 422 -24.15 -19.30 31.34
C LEU A 422 -25.50 -18.59 31.49
N PRO A 423 -26.26 -18.39 30.40
CA PRO A 423 -27.54 -17.68 30.39
C PRO A 423 -28.67 -18.42 31.12
#